data_AF-A0A563DBR7-F1
#
_entry.id   AF-A0A563DBR7-F1
#
_cell.length_a   1.000
_cell.length_b   1.000
_cell.length_c   1.000
_cell.angle_alpha   90.00
_cell.angle_beta   90.00
_cell.angle_gamma   90.00
#
_symmetry.space_group_name_H-M   'P 1'
#
loop_
_entity.id
_entity.type
_entity.pdbx_description
1 polymer ?
#
loop_
_entity_poly.entity_id
_entity_poly.type
_entity_poly.pdbx_seq_one_letter_code
_entity_poly.pdbx_strand_id
1 'polypeptide(L)'
;MCFGDGTSYPSVSHNNGRSVDTRYLSSSKDEKKKVLAFKKFFFTDIITGTSGWYAGLPSHKHFDDHNDHLHTGVIDTSKVKVIKK
;
A
#
# COMPACT_ATOMS: atom_id res chain seq x y z
N MET A 1 -17.44 19.62 -6.35
CA MET A 1 -16.05 20.09 -6.47
C MET A 1 -15.14 19.07 -5.77
N CYS A 2 -14.50 18.18 -6.52
CA CYS A 2 -13.59 17.15 -5.96
C CYS A 2 -12.10 17.55 -6.03
N PHE A 3 -11.81 18.83 -6.25
CA PHE A 3 -10.45 19.35 -6.43
C PHE A 3 -10.13 20.56 -5.52
N GLY A 4 -10.97 20.86 -4.53
CA GLY A 4 -10.83 22.05 -3.67
C GLY A 4 -9.86 21.91 -2.49
N ASP A 5 -9.71 20.70 -1.94
CA ASP A 5 -8.97 20.45 -0.68
C ASP A 5 -7.85 19.40 -0.83
N GLY A 6 -7.36 19.19 -2.05
CA GLY A 6 -6.26 18.25 -2.33
C GLY A 6 -4.91 18.79 -1.88
N THR A 7 -4.76 19.19 -0.61
CA THR A 7 -3.43 19.42 -0.06
C THR A 7 -2.67 18.10 -0.14
N SER A 8 -1.45 18.17 -0.67
CA SER A 8 -0.52 17.04 -0.87
C SER A 8 0.06 16.50 0.45
N TYR A 9 -0.68 16.68 1.54
CA TYR A 9 -0.27 16.36 2.89
C TYR A 9 -1.06 15.16 3.40
N PRO A 10 -0.41 14.03 3.75
CA PRO A 10 1.03 13.84 3.85
C PRO A 10 1.72 13.32 2.56
N SER A 11 1.00 12.96 1.49
CA SER A 11 1.65 12.43 0.27
C SER A 11 0.99 12.81 -1.06
N VAL A 12 1.82 13.29 -1.99
CA VAL A 12 1.47 13.52 -3.41
C VAL A 12 1.13 12.20 -4.13
N SER A 13 1.66 11.05 -3.67
CA SER A 13 1.47 9.76 -4.33
C SER A 13 0.04 9.22 -4.25
N HIS A 14 -0.75 9.67 -3.28
CA HIS A 14 -2.17 9.30 -3.19
C HIS A 14 -3.00 10.06 -4.22
N ASN A 15 -2.75 11.36 -4.38
CA ASN A 15 -3.54 12.24 -5.26
C ASN A 15 -3.37 11.92 -6.75
N ASN A 16 -2.21 11.40 -7.15
CA ASN A 16 -1.96 10.97 -8.53
C ASN A 16 -2.32 9.49 -8.78
N GLY A 17 -2.94 8.81 -7.81
CA GLY A 17 -3.36 7.41 -7.92
C GLY A 17 -2.21 6.40 -7.96
N ARG A 18 -0.99 6.81 -7.61
CA ARG A 18 0.20 5.94 -7.57
C ARG A 18 0.20 5.03 -6.33
N SER A 19 -0.42 5.49 -5.25
CA SER A 19 -0.57 4.76 -4.00
C SER A 19 -2.02 4.83 -3.49
N VAL A 20 -2.41 3.84 -2.69
CA VAL A 20 -3.70 3.74 -2.03
C VAL A 20 -3.48 3.28 -0.59
N ASP A 21 -4.15 3.94 0.36
CA ASP A 21 -4.23 3.48 1.73
C ASP A 21 -5.51 2.67 1.94
N THR A 22 -5.36 1.50 2.56
CA THR A 22 -6.48 0.63 2.89
C THR A 22 -6.44 0.31 4.37
N ARG A 23 -7.60 0.19 5.02
CA ARG A 23 -7.63 -0.34 6.39
C ARG A 23 -7.05 -1.75 6.43
N TYR A 24 -6.35 -2.06 7.51
CA TYR A 24 -5.98 -3.43 7.82
C TYR A 24 -7.22 -4.32 7.95
N LEU A 25 -7.08 -5.56 7.51
CA LEU A 25 -8.02 -6.61 7.88
C LEU A 25 -7.91 -6.90 9.38
N SER A 26 -8.99 -7.37 9.99
CA SER A 26 -9.03 -7.69 11.42
C SER A 26 -8.16 -8.90 11.81
N SER A 27 -7.62 -9.63 10.83
CA SER A 27 -6.87 -10.87 11.00
C SER A 27 -5.46 -10.72 10.42
N SER A 28 -4.44 -10.91 11.26
CA SER A 28 -3.03 -10.87 10.83
C SER A 28 -2.71 -11.90 9.74
N LYS A 29 -3.36 -13.07 9.82
CA LYS A 29 -3.22 -14.14 8.82
C LYS A 29 -3.75 -13.71 7.45
N ASP A 30 -4.90 -13.06 7.41
CA ASP A 30 -5.52 -12.65 6.14
C ASP A 30 -4.87 -11.39 5.57
N GLU A 31 -4.45 -10.47 6.44
CA GLU A 31 -3.64 -9.32 6.02
C GLU A 31 -2.31 -9.77 5.42
N LYS A 32 -1.65 -10.77 6.02
CA LYS A 32 -0.43 -11.37 5.45
C LYS A 32 -0.68 -11.95 4.05
N LYS A 33 -1.81 -12.62 3.81
CA LYS A 33 -2.17 -13.10 2.46
C LYS A 33 -2.35 -11.94 1.49
N LYS A 34 -3.01 -10.86 1.91
CA LYS A 34 -3.23 -9.65 1.10
C LYS A 34 -1.89 -9.00 0.72
N VAL A 35 -0.98 -8.81 1.69
CA VAL A 35 0.38 -8.29 1.47
C VAL A 35 1.18 -9.16 0.49
N LEU A 36 1.13 -10.48 0.66
CA LEU A 36 1.80 -11.41 -0.26
C LEU A 36 1.20 -11.36 -1.68
N ALA A 37 -0.11 -11.14 -1.81
CA ALA A 37 -0.75 -10.95 -3.10
C ALA A 37 -0.22 -9.68 -3.80
N PHE A 38 -0.11 -8.56 -3.08
CA PHE A 38 0.48 -7.34 -3.64
C PHE A 38 1.91 -7.56 -4.14
N LYS A 39 2.75 -8.26 -3.36
CA LYS A 39 4.10 -8.66 -3.81
C LYS A 39 4.07 -9.51 -5.09
N LYS A 40 3.13 -10.47 -5.19
CA LYS A 40 2.95 -11.31 -6.37
C LYS A 40 2.54 -10.50 -7.61
N PHE A 41 1.78 -9.41 -7.42
CA PHE A 41 1.42 -8.46 -8.47
C PHE A 41 2.43 -7.33 -8.64
N PHE A 42 3.67 -7.52 -8.15
CA PHE A 42 4.79 -6.62 -8.36
C PHE A 42 4.61 -5.21 -7.80
N PHE A 43 3.78 -5.04 -6.77
CA PHE A 43 3.79 -3.83 -5.96
C PHE A 43 5.13 -3.74 -5.23
N THR A 44 5.77 -2.58 -5.33
CA THR A 44 7.11 -2.32 -4.79
C THR A 44 7.06 -1.47 -3.54
N ASP A 45 6.07 -0.60 -3.42
CA ASP A 45 5.80 0.17 -2.20
C ASP A 45 4.67 -0.51 -1.44
N ILE A 46 5.04 -1.26 -0.41
CA ILE A 46 4.10 -1.85 0.56
C ILE A 46 4.60 -1.47 1.94
N ILE A 47 3.89 -0.60 2.62
CA ILE A 47 4.31 -0.03 3.91
C ILE A 47 3.28 -0.39 4.97
N THR A 48 3.76 -0.88 6.10
CA THR A 48 2.93 -1.34 7.22
C THR A 48 3.34 -0.68 8.55
N GLY A 49 2.54 -0.89 9.58
CA GLY A 49 2.80 -0.38 10.93
C GLY A 49 4.04 -1.01 11.59
N THR A 50 4.58 -0.30 12.58
CA THR A 50 5.67 -0.76 13.46
C THR A 50 5.19 -1.37 14.77
N SER A 51 3.88 -1.31 15.07
CA SER A 51 3.29 -1.80 16.32
C SER A 51 2.41 -3.03 16.11
N GLY A 52 2.05 -3.69 17.22
CA GLY A 52 1.13 -4.83 17.22
C GLY A 52 1.58 -5.96 16.30
N TRP A 53 0.62 -6.56 15.59
CA TRP A 53 0.92 -7.61 14.61
C TRP A 53 1.34 -7.06 13.24
N TYR A 54 1.19 -5.75 12.99
CA TYR A 54 1.54 -5.11 11.71
C TYR A 54 3.04 -5.15 11.45
N ALA A 55 3.86 -5.05 12.51
CA ALA A 55 5.32 -5.13 12.46
C ALA A 55 5.84 -6.47 11.91
N GLY A 56 5.03 -7.54 11.98
CA GLY A 56 5.37 -8.87 11.47
C GLY A 56 4.90 -9.15 10.04
N LEU A 57 4.27 -8.18 9.37
CA LEU A 57 3.81 -8.35 8.00
C LEU A 57 4.99 -8.34 7.02
N PRO A 58 4.95 -9.15 5.95
CA PRO A 58 6.04 -9.25 5.00
C PRO A 58 5.99 -8.09 3.98
N SER A 59 6.06 -6.85 4.46
CA SER A 59 5.99 -5.62 3.66
C SER A 59 7.37 -5.25 3.08
N HIS A 60 7.49 -4.05 2.51
CA HIS A 60 8.75 -3.45 2.10
C HIS A 60 9.38 -2.62 3.24
N LYS A 61 8.56 -1.84 3.95
CA LYS A 61 8.97 -0.98 5.06
C LYS A 61 7.93 -0.97 6.18
N HIS A 62 8.38 -0.60 7.37
CA HIS A 62 7.51 -0.34 8.51
C HIS A 62 7.67 1.10 9.00
N PHE A 63 6.57 1.82 9.16
CA PHE A 63 6.54 3.17 9.76
C PHE A 63 5.40 3.27 10.79
N ASP A 64 5.56 4.15 11.77
CA ASP A 64 4.64 4.30 12.91
C ASP A 64 3.32 4.99 12.55
N ASP A 65 3.33 5.90 11.60
CA ASP A 65 2.15 6.53 11.00
C ASP A 65 1.28 5.55 10.18
N HIS A 66 1.72 4.31 9.98
CA HIS A 66 0.98 3.24 9.29
C HIS A 66 0.38 2.19 10.24
N ASN A 67 0.21 2.53 11.53
CA ASN A 67 -0.32 1.60 12.54
C ASN A 67 -1.84 1.39 12.48
N ASP A 68 -2.56 2.12 11.63
CA ASP A 68 -4.01 1.98 11.44
C ASP A 68 -4.42 1.65 9.98
N HIS A 69 -3.48 1.70 9.03
CA HIS A 69 -3.71 1.42 7.63
C HIS A 69 -2.49 0.79 6.93
N LEU A 70 -2.76 0.04 5.87
CA LEU A 70 -1.78 -0.47 4.91
C LEU A 70 -1.67 0.52 3.75
N HIS A 71 -0.45 0.98 3.47
CA HIS A 71 -0.14 1.74 2.26
C HIS A 71 0.40 0.81 1.18
N THR A 72 -0.20 0.83 -0.01
CA THR A 72 0.32 0.13 -1.18
C THR A 72 0.39 1.03 -2.40
N GLY A 73 1.42 0.84 -3.21
CA GLY A 73 1.58 1.59 -4.44
C GLY A 73 2.70 1.06 -5.30
N VAL A 74 2.90 1.74 -6.42
CA VAL A 74 4.04 1.56 -7.35
C VAL A 74 4.19 0.12 -7.83
N ILE A 75 3.70 -0.13 -9.04
CA ILE A 75 3.88 -1.42 -9.69
C ILE A 75 5.18 -1.40 -10.50
N ASP A 76 6.01 -2.44 -10.35
CA ASP A 76 7.18 -2.65 -11.21
C ASP A 76 6.71 -3.01 -12.63
N THR A 77 6.62 -1.98 -13.47
CA THR A 77 6.12 -2.12 -14.85
C THR A 77 7.05 -2.95 -15.73
N SER A 78 8.32 -3.17 -15.35
CA SER A 78 9.23 -4.05 -16.10
C SER A 78 8.80 -5.52 -16.02
N LYS A 79 8.04 -5.89 -14.98
CA LYS A 79 7.51 -7.24 -14.76
C LYS A 79 6.06 -7.40 -15.22
N VAL A 80 5.43 -6.34 -15.70
CA VAL A 80 4.03 -6.33 -16.13
C VAL A 80 3.95 -6.34 -17.65
N LYS A 81 3.13 -7.24 -18.19
CA LYS A 81 2.77 -7.25 -19.61
C LYS A 81 1.45 -6.51 -19.81
N VAL A 82 1.51 -5.36 -20.49
CA VAL A 82 0.30 -4.65 -20.92
C VAL A 82 -0.22 -5.29 -22.20
N ILE A 83 -1.43 -5.84 -22.16
CA ILE A 83 -2.13 -6.34 -23.34
C ILE A 83 -2.97 -5.19 -23.89
N LYS A 84 -2.56 -4.65 -25.04
CA LYS A 84 -3.38 -3.68 -25.78
C LYS A 84 -4.44 -4.45 -26.55
N LYS A 85 -5.69 -3.97 -26.46
CA LYS A 85 -6.79 -4.44 -27.31
C LYS A 85 -6.68 -3.82 -28.69
#